data_AF-A0A6L8G4E6-F1
#
_entry.id   AF-A0A6L8G4E6-F1
#
_cell.length_a   1.000
_cell.length_b   1.000
_cell.length_c   1.000
_cell.angle_alpha   90.00
_cell.angle_beta   90.00
_cell.angle_gamma   90.00
#
_symmetry.space_group_name_H-M   'P 1'
#
loop_
_entity.id
_entity.type
_entity.pdbx_description
1 polymer ?
#
loop_
_entity_poly.entity_id
_entity_poly.type
_entity_poly.pdbx_seq_one_letter_code
_entity_poly.pdbx_strand_id
1 'polypeptide(L)'
;MRSQFLNQITFLALEGQPELASPAIHNILAMMHSEKLAMPNLVIPGLKLHMGHFANVNWQGLVVKEGEFGCDDKGREVIKNWKDGDERIGLCTVMRDADLRNGSFRDTRFEYVDLRNAKFHGADLSFAEFENSTLREAKFLDGIGLRGTKVDSSDFSHARFRPRANLRCALNENDCVELSGSNFSNAVMAEVEFDGVKIEGVDFSYANLTDAEFECDSAGRKDVQCPVLDEVCLQGTDLSDATFMGSEDMPIMIMNTDLSSAILADTKFFHVHFRNVLFPENFDTAAELDEPSTSSFERARKLGWDRDVEKPCDEERRRKRNAWWRDRFGLGEP
;
A
#
# COMPACT_ATOMS: atom_id res chain seq x y z
N MET A 1 30.59 30.57 8.74
CA MET A 1 29.34 30.21 9.43
C MET A 1 28.89 28.74 9.25
N ARG A 2 29.43 27.95 8.30
CA ARG A 2 29.18 26.49 8.22
C ARG A 2 30.09 25.60 9.09
N SER A 3 31.27 26.07 9.51
CA SER A 3 32.21 25.25 10.29
C SER A 3 32.20 25.49 11.81
N GLN A 4 31.45 26.49 12.30
CA GLN A 4 31.27 26.75 13.74
C GLN A 4 29.98 26.15 14.32
N PHE A 5 29.06 25.66 13.47
CA PHE A 5 27.78 25.04 13.87
C PHE A 5 27.89 23.55 14.20
N LEU A 6 28.98 22.88 13.81
CA LEU A 6 29.21 21.45 14.02
C LEU A 6 29.70 21.09 15.44
N ASN A 7 30.14 22.07 16.23
CA ASN A 7 30.82 21.81 17.51
C ASN A 7 29.99 22.14 18.76
N GLN A 8 28.70 22.49 18.63
CA GLN A 8 27.97 23.10 19.75
C GLN A 8 26.71 22.39 20.26
N ILE A 9 26.40 21.16 19.83
CA ILE A 9 25.23 20.43 20.36
C ILE A 9 25.70 19.15 21.05
N THR A 10 26.35 19.35 22.18
CA THR A 10 26.48 18.35 23.24
C THR A 10 25.40 18.68 24.26
N PHE A 11 24.64 17.67 24.71
CA PHE A 11 23.91 17.54 25.99
C PHE A 11 22.42 17.16 25.86
N LEU A 12 22.11 15.93 26.34
CA LEU A 12 20.82 15.33 26.74
C LEU A 12 19.95 14.59 25.70
N ALA A 13 20.05 13.26 25.68
CA ALA A 13 18.95 12.36 26.05
C ALA A 13 19.44 10.89 26.06
N LEU A 14 19.80 10.40 27.24
CA LEU A 14 20.02 8.97 27.51
C LEU A 14 18.73 8.41 28.11
N GLU A 15 18.07 7.51 27.40
CA GLU A 15 17.49 6.27 27.94
C GLU A 15 17.08 5.38 26.75
N GLY A 16 17.92 4.39 26.42
CA GLY A 16 17.49 3.34 25.48
C GLY A 16 18.57 2.50 24.78
N GLN A 17 19.60 3.10 24.15
CA GLN A 17 20.48 2.37 23.23
C GLN A 17 21.90 3.01 23.12
N PRO A 18 22.95 2.43 23.72
CA PRO A 18 24.32 2.97 23.68
C PRO A 18 25.08 2.77 22.35
N GLU A 19 24.62 1.89 21.46
CA GLU A 19 25.42 1.46 20.29
C GLU A 19 25.14 2.25 19.00
N LEU A 20 24.15 3.16 19.00
CA LEU A 20 23.83 4.06 17.87
C LEU A 20 24.12 5.54 18.15
N ALA A 21 24.66 5.87 19.32
CA ALA A 21 24.93 7.26 19.71
C ALA A 21 26.21 7.80 19.05
N SER A 22 26.27 7.89 17.73
CA SER A 22 27.18 8.87 17.13
C SER A 22 26.58 10.27 17.41
N PRO A 23 27.39 11.25 17.85
CA PRO A 23 26.94 12.63 18.03
C PRO A 23 26.25 13.23 16.78
N ALA A 24 26.53 12.68 15.60
CA ALA A 24 25.88 13.09 14.36
C ALA A 24 24.38 12.79 14.34
N ILE A 25 23.93 11.61 14.80
CA ILE A 25 22.50 11.25 14.80
C ILE A 25 21.70 12.15 15.75
N HIS A 26 22.25 12.44 16.93
CA HIS A 26 21.62 13.37 17.89
C HIS A 26 21.51 14.80 17.34
N ASN A 27 22.56 15.28 16.67
CA ASN A 27 22.56 16.61 16.06
C ASN A 27 21.58 16.69 14.88
N ILE A 28 21.46 15.63 14.08
CA ILE A 28 20.49 15.53 12.98
C ILE A 28 19.06 15.56 13.53
N LEU A 29 18.77 14.79 14.59
CA LEU A 29 17.43 14.76 15.23
C LEU A 29 17.06 16.10 15.90
N ALA A 30 18.03 16.81 16.48
CA ALA A 30 17.81 18.15 17.04
C ALA A 30 17.60 19.22 15.95
N MET A 31 18.29 19.12 14.81
CA MET A 31 18.07 19.98 13.64
C MET A 31 16.69 19.73 13.01
N MET A 32 16.26 18.46 12.94
CA MET A 32 14.95 18.06 12.39
C MET A 32 13.75 18.70 13.11
N HIS A 33 13.84 18.89 14.43
CA HIS A 33 12.79 19.54 15.23
C HIS A 33 12.77 21.06 15.10
N SER A 34 13.93 21.68 14.81
CA SER A 34 14.12 23.13 14.96
C SER A 34 14.09 23.90 13.65
N GLU A 35 14.53 23.31 12.54
CA GLU A 35 14.66 24.00 11.27
C GLU A 35 14.20 23.08 10.14
N LYS A 36 13.14 23.45 9.40
CA LYS A 36 12.57 22.73 8.25
C LYS A 36 13.52 22.61 7.04
N LEU A 37 14.80 22.32 7.28
CA LEU A 37 15.85 22.16 6.30
C LEU A 37 15.70 20.81 5.63
N ALA A 38 15.69 20.82 4.29
CA ALA A 38 15.80 19.59 3.51
C ALA A 38 17.16 18.94 3.78
N MET A 39 17.23 17.63 3.60
CA MET A 39 18.44 16.81 3.81
C MET A 39 18.98 16.21 2.51
N PRO A 40 19.19 16.98 1.44
CA PRO A 40 19.62 16.42 0.17
C PRO A 40 21.02 15.80 0.30
N ASN A 41 21.15 14.54 -0.13
CA ASN A 41 22.40 13.76 -0.14
C ASN A 41 22.92 13.33 1.24
N LEU A 42 22.15 13.49 2.31
CA LEU A 42 22.50 12.88 3.59
C LEU A 42 22.23 11.38 3.49
N VAL A 43 23.25 10.55 3.69
CA VAL A 43 23.13 9.09 3.61
C VAL A 43 23.30 8.51 5.00
N ILE A 44 22.28 7.81 5.50
CA ILE A 44 22.29 7.16 6.81
C ILE A 44 21.81 5.70 6.65
N PRO A 45 22.72 4.77 6.31
CA PRO A 45 22.37 3.35 6.24
C PRO A 45 22.04 2.81 7.63
N GLY A 46 21.05 1.93 7.74
CA GLY A 46 20.68 1.29 9.00
C GLY A 46 20.11 2.24 10.05
N LEU A 47 19.57 3.41 9.65
CA LEU A 47 18.95 4.36 10.57
C LEU A 47 17.79 3.69 11.31
N LYS A 48 17.84 3.65 12.64
CA LYS A 48 16.76 3.13 13.49
C LYS A 48 16.14 4.27 14.31
N LEU A 49 14.87 4.52 14.09
CA LEU A 49 14.08 5.53 14.80
C LEU A 49 12.79 4.89 15.32
N HIS A 50 12.86 4.43 16.57
CA HIS A 50 11.75 3.76 17.23
C HIS A 50 11.11 4.67 18.27
N MET A 51 9.81 4.47 18.48
CA MET A 51 9.02 5.13 19.53
C MET A 51 9.12 6.67 19.56
N GLY A 52 9.36 7.29 18.40
CA GLY A 52 9.70 8.71 18.30
C GLY A 52 8.58 9.58 17.71
N HIS A 53 8.63 10.88 17.97
CA HIS A 53 7.71 11.86 17.38
C HIS A 53 8.44 12.83 16.43
N PHE A 54 8.24 12.59 15.13
CA PHE A 54 8.88 13.29 14.00
C PHE A 54 7.85 13.90 13.04
N ALA A 55 6.68 14.29 13.55
CA ALA A 55 5.69 14.98 12.74
C ALA A 55 6.25 16.31 12.18
N ASN A 56 5.84 16.68 10.96
CA ASN A 56 6.23 17.90 10.26
C ASN A 56 7.73 18.04 9.94
N VAL A 57 8.51 16.99 10.14
CA VAL A 57 9.94 17.02 9.86
C VAL A 57 10.17 16.99 8.35
N ASN A 58 11.14 17.78 7.90
CA ASN A 58 11.57 17.82 6.50
C ASN A 58 12.65 16.76 6.25
N TRP A 59 12.24 15.63 5.68
CA TRP A 59 13.08 14.48 5.28
C TRP A 59 13.50 14.52 3.81
N GLN A 60 13.28 15.65 3.14
CA GLN A 60 13.43 15.74 1.70
C GLN A 60 14.88 15.42 1.28
N GLY A 61 15.04 14.47 0.38
CA GLY A 61 16.35 14.08 -0.17
C GLY A 61 17.23 13.22 0.74
N LEU A 62 16.75 12.81 1.92
CA LEU A 62 17.44 11.86 2.79
C LEU A 62 17.56 10.50 2.09
N VAL A 63 18.71 9.85 2.25
CA VAL A 63 18.96 8.50 1.76
C VAL A 63 19.14 7.57 2.96
N VAL A 64 18.13 6.75 3.21
CA VAL A 64 18.17 5.62 4.13
C VAL A 64 18.16 4.33 3.31
N LYS A 65 19.05 3.42 3.65
CA LYS A 65 19.04 2.04 3.13
C LYS A 65 18.98 1.10 4.32
N GLU A 66 18.08 0.11 4.27
CA GLU A 66 17.93 -0.89 5.35
C GLU A 66 17.61 -0.23 6.72
N GLY A 67 16.84 0.86 6.72
CA GLY A 67 16.43 1.56 7.93
C GLY A 67 15.21 0.95 8.62
N GLU A 68 14.97 1.34 9.87
CA GLU A 68 13.83 0.93 10.67
C GLU A 68 13.18 2.15 11.34
N PHE A 69 11.92 2.40 11.02
CA PHE A 69 11.04 3.36 11.68
C PHE A 69 9.86 2.59 12.26
N GLY A 70 9.50 2.82 13.52
CA GLY A 70 8.41 2.06 14.11
C GLY A 70 8.54 1.76 15.59
N CYS A 71 8.26 0.52 15.95
CA CYS A 71 8.41 0.01 17.31
C CYS A 71 9.80 -0.58 17.52
N ASP A 72 10.29 -0.51 18.75
CA ASP A 72 11.36 -1.41 19.19
C ASP A 72 10.76 -2.79 19.55
N ASP A 73 11.61 -3.75 19.91
CA ASP A 73 11.16 -5.11 20.23
C ASP A 73 10.14 -5.11 21.38
N LYS A 74 10.30 -4.22 22.37
CA LYS A 74 9.35 -4.11 23.49
C LYS A 74 8.00 -3.54 23.04
N GLY A 75 8.01 -2.52 22.18
CA GLY A 75 6.81 -1.95 21.59
C GLY A 75 6.04 -3.01 20.78
N ARG A 76 6.75 -3.82 19.98
CA ARG A 76 6.14 -4.95 19.26
C ARG A 76 5.48 -5.95 20.19
N GLU A 77 6.15 -6.36 21.27
CA GLU A 77 5.58 -7.28 22.28
C GLU A 77 4.35 -6.71 23.00
N VAL A 78 4.31 -5.39 23.23
CA VAL A 78 3.13 -4.73 23.81
C VAL A 78 1.96 -4.73 22.84
N ILE A 79 2.18 -4.36 21.57
CA ILE A 79 1.15 -4.29 20.53
C ILE A 79 0.60 -5.66 20.19
N LYS A 80 1.48 -6.67 20.17
CA LYS A 80 1.13 -8.07 20.09
C LYS A 80 -0.04 -8.41 21.02
N ASN A 81 0.05 -7.99 22.28
CA ASN A 81 -0.95 -8.26 23.31
C ASN A 81 -2.16 -7.29 23.32
N TRP A 82 -2.26 -6.36 22.36
CA TRP A 82 -3.42 -5.46 22.26
C TRP A 82 -4.66 -6.20 21.77
N LYS A 83 -5.77 -6.02 22.49
CA LYS A 83 -7.08 -6.55 22.10
C LYS A 83 -7.92 -5.45 21.46
N ASP A 84 -8.64 -5.82 20.41
CA ASP A 84 -9.45 -4.93 19.58
C ASP A 84 -10.44 -4.08 20.39
N GLY A 85 -10.55 -2.79 20.01
CA GLY A 85 -11.56 -1.87 20.54
C GLY A 85 -11.06 -0.45 20.83
N ASP A 86 -9.74 -0.21 20.77
CA ASP A 86 -9.16 1.13 20.91
C ASP A 86 -8.84 1.68 19.51
N GLU A 87 -9.54 2.71 19.07
CA GLU A 87 -9.49 3.30 17.71
C GLU A 87 -8.12 3.92 17.34
N ARG A 88 -7.10 3.70 18.17
CA ARG A 88 -5.70 4.04 17.88
C ARG A 88 -5.01 2.75 17.48
N ILE A 89 -4.71 2.60 16.20
CA ILE A 89 -3.70 1.66 15.73
C ILE A 89 -2.47 1.83 16.64
N GLY A 90 -1.86 0.73 17.10
CA GLY A 90 -0.68 0.72 17.97
C GLY A 90 0.54 1.28 17.28
N LEU A 91 0.51 2.56 16.92
CA LEU A 91 1.56 3.24 16.18
C LEU A 91 2.62 3.71 17.17
N CYS A 92 3.84 3.20 17.03
CA CYS A 92 4.94 3.56 17.92
C CYS A 92 5.64 4.83 17.48
N THR A 93 5.75 5.07 16.17
CA THR A 93 6.49 6.23 15.63
C THR A 93 5.55 7.14 14.88
N VAL A 94 5.61 8.45 15.17
CA VAL A 94 4.76 9.47 14.58
C VAL A 94 5.55 10.27 13.56
N MET A 95 5.13 10.23 12.29
CA MET A 95 5.72 10.95 11.16
C MET A 95 4.65 11.70 10.34
N ARG A 96 3.58 12.16 11.01
CA ARG A 96 2.50 12.92 10.36
C ARG A 96 3.04 14.16 9.67
N ASP A 97 2.51 14.48 8.49
CA ASP A 97 2.92 15.64 7.71
C ASP A 97 4.42 15.67 7.34
N ALA A 98 5.12 14.53 7.46
CA ALA A 98 6.51 14.40 7.11
C ALA A 98 6.73 14.67 5.61
N ASP A 99 7.78 15.41 5.30
CA ASP A 99 8.16 15.70 3.93
C ASP A 99 9.27 14.76 3.47
N LEU A 100 8.91 13.63 2.86
CA LEU A 100 9.83 12.57 2.41
C LEU A 100 10.17 12.70 0.92
N ARG A 101 9.88 13.85 0.31
CA ARG A 101 10.04 14.06 -1.13
C ARG A 101 11.49 13.83 -1.58
N ASN A 102 11.69 13.26 -2.76
CA ASN A 102 13.01 13.00 -3.37
C ASN A 102 13.98 12.20 -2.48
N GLY A 103 13.51 11.60 -1.38
CA GLY A 103 14.33 10.75 -0.52
C GLY A 103 14.42 9.33 -1.07
N SER A 104 15.43 8.59 -0.65
CA SER A 104 15.52 7.15 -0.89
C SER A 104 15.32 6.45 0.43
N PHE A 105 14.30 5.61 0.52
CA PHE A 105 13.99 4.75 1.67
C PHE A 105 13.93 3.28 1.23
N ARG A 106 14.84 2.93 0.32
CA ARG A 106 14.95 1.58 -0.21
C ARG A 106 15.20 0.58 0.92
N ASP A 107 14.54 -0.57 0.86
CA ASP A 107 14.68 -1.65 1.86
C ASP A 107 14.40 -1.17 3.30
N THR A 108 13.64 -0.07 3.49
CA THR A 108 13.37 0.53 4.80
C THR A 108 12.04 0.05 5.36
N ARG A 109 12.01 -0.31 6.65
CA ARG A 109 10.79 -0.70 7.35
C ARG A 109 10.15 0.50 8.03
N PHE A 110 8.88 0.71 7.75
CA PHE A 110 7.95 1.61 8.42
C PHE A 110 6.85 0.75 9.04
N GLU A 111 7.16 0.08 10.15
CA GLU A 111 6.24 -0.82 10.83
C GLU A 111 5.51 -0.04 11.94
N TYR A 112 4.18 -0.04 11.96
CA TYR A 112 3.40 0.71 12.97
C TYR A 112 3.77 2.21 13.03
N VAL A 113 3.91 2.86 11.87
CA VAL A 113 4.25 4.28 11.75
C VAL A 113 3.03 5.10 11.33
N ASP A 114 2.85 6.25 11.98
CA ASP A 114 1.85 7.24 11.61
C ASP A 114 2.38 8.20 10.54
N LEU A 115 2.12 7.90 9.27
CA LEU A 115 2.54 8.67 8.09
C LEU A 115 1.38 9.48 7.48
N ARG A 116 0.34 9.79 8.25
CA ARG A 116 -0.78 10.59 7.74
C ARG A 116 -0.31 11.91 7.15
N ASN A 117 -0.88 12.29 6.01
CA ASN A 117 -0.51 13.50 5.27
C ASN A 117 0.96 13.59 4.81
N ALA A 118 1.75 12.52 4.92
CA ALA A 118 3.13 12.51 4.48
C ALA A 118 3.26 12.66 2.95
N LYS A 119 4.37 13.25 2.51
CA LYS A 119 4.63 13.56 1.09
C LYS A 119 5.78 12.71 0.56
N PHE A 120 5.51 11.88 -0.45
CA PHE A 120 6.47 10.93 -1.03
C PHE A 120 6.84 11.24 -2.49
N HIS A 121 6.69 12.49 -2.93
CA HIS A 121 6.88 12.85 -4.34
C HIS A 121 8.37 12.70 -4.69
N GLY A 122 8.67 11.91 -5.72
CA GLY A 122 10.02 11.58 -6.17
C GLY A 122 10.78 10.65 -5.23
N ALA A 123 10.12 10.05 -4.23
CA ALA A 123 10.78 9.15 -3.32
C ALA A 123 11.06 7.78 -3.97
N ASP A 124 12.19 7.16 -3.65
CA ASP A 124 12.42 5.74 -3.93
C ASP A 124 12.02 4.93 -2.70
N LEU A 125 10.89 4.22 -2.78
CA LEU A 125 10.38 3.31 -1.75
C LEU A 125 10.58 1.84 -2.17
N SER A 126 11.44 1.56 -3.15
CA SER A 126 11.60 0.18 -3.63
C SER A 126 11.97 -0.76 -2.47
N PHE A 127 11.22 -1.85 -2.32
CA PHE A 127 11.34 -2.84 -1.24
C PHE A 127 11.12 -2.28 0.18
N ALA A 128 10.49 -1.10 0.31
CA ALA A 128 10.08 -0.61 1.61
C ALA A 128 8.90 -1.44 2.15
N GLU A 129 8.79 -1.52 3.47
CA GLU A 129 7.72 -2.26 4.16
C GLU A 129 6.90 -1.28 4.99
N PHE A 130 5.59 -1.18 4.76
CA PHE A 130 4.66 -0.30 5.49
C PHE A 130 3.65 -1.07 6.36
N GLU A 131 4.00 -2.29 6.75
CA GLU A 131 3.09 -3.18 7.46
C GLU A 131 2.49 -2.51 8.71
N ASN A 132 1.17 -2.61 8.87
CA ASN A 132 0.42 -2.03 9.99
C ASN A 132 0.60 -0.50 10.19
N SER A 133 1.10 0.22 9.18
CA SER A 133 1.21 1.69 9.21
C SER A 133 -0.04 2.38 8.69
N THR A 134 -0.19 3.66 9.02
CA THR A 134 -1.25 4.51 8.48
C THR A 134 -0.65 5.58 7.57
N LEU A 135 -1.06 5.58 6.31
CA LEU A 135 -0.70 6.50 5.24
C LEU A 135 -1.93 7.28 4.74
N ARG A 136 -2.94 7.47 5.61
CA ARG A 136 -4.15 8.21 5.22
C ARG A 136 -3.81 9.60 4.71
N GLU A 137 -4.45 10.00 3.63
CA GLU A 137 -4.22 11.31 2.98
C GLU A 137 -2.77 11.54 2.51
N ALA A 138 -1.91 10.50 2.49
CA ALA A 138 -0.55 10.60 1.99
C ALA A 138 -0.53 10.90 0.48
N LYS A 139 0.55 11.53 0.02
CA LYS A 139 0.65 12.09 -1.33
C LYS A 139 1.84 11.50 -2.11
N PHE A 140 1.50 10.77 -3.16
CA PHE A 140 2.38 10.04 -4.07
C PHE A 140 2.31 10.64 -5.50
N LEU A 141 2.50 11.96 -5.61
CA LEU A 141 2.07 12.71 -6.81
C LEU A 141 3.10 12.83 -7.92
N ASP A 142 4.32 12.30 -7.82
CA ASP A 142 5.32 12.29 -8.90
C ASP A 142 6.41 11.25 -8.67
N GLY A 143 6.88 10.57 -9.73
CA GLY A 143 8.19 9.89 -9.78
C GLY A 143 8.50 8.90 -8.67
N ILE A 144 7.49 8.23 -8.11
CA ILE A 144 7.70 7.30 -6.99
C ILE A 144 8.14 5.92 -7.48
N GLY A 145 9.17 5.37 -6.83
CA GLY A 145 9.55 3.96 -7.00
C GLY A 145 8.84 3.10 -5.95
N LEU A 146 7.91 2.23 -6.36
CA LEU A 146 7.19 1.32 -5.46
C LEU A 146 7.54 -0.17 -5.67
N ARG A 147 8.51 -0.49 -6.53
CA ARG A 147 8.91 -1.87 -6.83
C ARG A 147 9.16 -2.68 -5.56
N GLY A 148 8.51 -3.85 -5.43
CA GLY A 148 8.70 -4.73 -4.27
C GLY A 148 8.19 -4.18 -2.93
N THR A 149 7.46 -3.06 -2.93
CA THR A 149 6.94 -2.45 -1.70
C THR A 149 5.85 -3.34 -1.11
N LYS A 150 5.92 -3.55 0.20
CA LYS A 150 4.91 -4.28 0.96
C LYS A 150 4.05 -3.32 1.74
N VAL A 151 2.74 -3.36 1.51
CA VAL A 151 1.78 -2.49 2.19
C VAL A 151 0.69 -3.29 2.90
N ASP A 152 0.99 -4.53 3.26
CA ASP A 152 0.05 -5.44 3.90
C ASP A 152 -0.57 -4.85 5.17
N SER A 153 -1.88 -4.99 5.31
CA SER A 153 -2.65 -4.52 6.47
C SER A 153 -2.44 -3.03 6.83
N SER A 154 -2.02 -2.20 5.87
CA SER A 154 -1.82 -0.76 6.07
C SER A 154 -3.03 0.05 5.61
N ASP A 155 -3.13 1.29 6.11
CA ASP A 155 -4.25 2.20 5.80
C ASP A 155 -3.82 3.35 4.88
N PHE A 156 -4.12 3.22 3.60
CA PHE A 156 -3.95 4.21 2.54
C PHE A 156 -5.26 4.98 2.23
N SER A 157 -6.27 4.94 3.11
CA SER A 157 -7.54 5.60 2.81
C SER A 157 -7.35 7.10 2.53
N HIS A 158 -8.04 7.61 1.51
CA HIS A 158 -7.87 8.98 0.99
C HIS A 158 -6.48 9.35 0.46
N ALA A 159 -5.55 8.38 0.30
CA ALA A 159 -4.27 8.65 -0.32
C ALA A 159 -4.43 9.12 -1.77
N ARG A 160 -3.46 9.91 -2.25
CA ARG A 160 -3.48 10.44 -3.61
C ARG A 160 -2.26 10.00 -4.37
N PHE A 161 -2.49 9.26 -5.44
CA PHE A 161 -1.51 8.87 -6.43
C PHE A 161 -1.62 9.80 -7.62
N ARG A 162 -0.50 10.03 -8.31
CA ARG A 162 -0.53 10.70 -9.60
C ARG A 162 -1.10 9.75 -10.66
N PRO A 163 -1.78 10.30 -11.69
CA PRO A 163 -2.10 9.54 -12.90
C PRO A 163 -0.89 8.78 -13.46
N ARG A 164 -1.08 7.49 -13.78
CA ARG A 164 0.00 6.59 -14.25
C ARG A 164 1.06 6.29 -13.22
N ALA A 165 0.67 6.23 -11.94
CA ALA A 165 1.54 5.60 -10.95
C ALA A 165 1.71 4.12 -11.33
N ASN A 166 2.97 3.68 -11.40
CA ASN A 166 3.31 2.33 -11.83
C ASN A 166 3.40 1.42 -10.61
N LEU A 167 2.41 0.54 -10.45
CA LEU A 167 2.40 -0.53 -9.44
C LEU A 167 2.71 -1.90 -10.05
N ARG A 168 3.12 -1.96 -11.33
CA ARG A 168 3.31 -3.20 -12.07
C ARG A 168 4.34 -4.09 -11.40
N CYS A 169 4.10 -5.40 -11.46
CA CYS A 169 5.12 -6.39 -11.17
C CYS A 169 6.31 -6.23 -12.13
N ALA A 170 7.53 -6.18 -11.57
CA ALA A 170 8.73 -6.25 -12.40
C ALA A 170 9.00 -7.70 -12.85
N LEU A 171 10.11 -7.91 -13.56
CA LEU A 171 10.45 -9.18 -14.21
C LEU A 171 10.54 -10.41 -13.29
N ASN A 172 10.66 -10.23 -11.98
CA ASN A 172 10.75 -11.32 -11.01
C ASN A 172 9.62 -11.19 -9.98
N GLU A 173 9.04 -12.30 -9.51
CA GLU A 173 7.92 -12.31 -8.55
C GLU A 173 8.20 -11.51 -7.27
N ASN A 174 9.46 -11.45 -6.81
CA ASN A 174 9.87 -10.70 -5.61
C ASN A 174 9.89 -9.17 -5.80
N ASP A 175 9.61 -8.68 -7.01
CA ASP A 175 9.60 -7.26 -7.34
C ASP A 175 8.17 -6.69 -7.45
N CYS A 176 7.16 -7.52 -7.21
CA CYS A 176 5.76 -7.10 -7.18
C CYS A 176 5.44 -6.21 -5.99
N VAL A 177 4.52 -5.26 -6.18
CA VAL A 177 3.90 -4.56 -5.05
C VAL A 177 2.94 -5.52 -4.35
N GLU A 178 3.09 -5.71 -3.04
CA GLU A 178 2.21 -6.56 -2.23
C GLU A 178 1.15 -5.66 -1.56
N LEU A 179 -0.10 -5.75 -2.04
CA LEU A 179 -1.22 -4.93 -1.57
C LEU A 179 -2.10 -5.63 -0.53
N SER A 180 -1.81 -6.87 -0.14
CA SER A 180 -2.81 -7.76 0.48
C SER A 180 -3.40 -7.22 1.79
N GLY A 181 -4.72 -7.26 1.90
CA GLY A 181 -5.47 -6.81 3.08
C GLY A 181 -5.40 -5.30 3.39
N SER A 182 -4.78 -4.49 2.52
CA SER A 182 -4.66 -3.04 2.70
C SER A 182 -5.99 -2.29 2.50
N ASN A 183 -6.06 -1.06 3.00
CA ASN A 183 -7.19 -0.16 2.84
C ASN A 183 -6.85 1.02 1.92
N PHE A 184 -7.40 1.03 0.70
CA PHE A 184 -7.34 2.12 -0.27
C PHE A 184 -8.69 2.82 -0.45
N SER A 185 -9.62 2.68 0.49
CA SER A 185 -10.93 3.32 0.37
C SER A 185 -10.81 4.83 0.20
N ASN A 186 -11.63 5.40 -0.70
CA ASN A 186 -11.61 6.82 -1.08
C ASN A 186 -10.26 7.33 -1.64
N ALA A 187 -9.33 6.44 -2.02
CA ALA A 187 -8.07 6.87 -2.63
C ALA A 187 -8.30 7.43 -4.05
N VAL A 188 -7.42 8.34 -4.48
CA VAL A 188 -7.38 8.85 -5.85
C VAL A 188 -6.24 8.14 -6.58
N MET A 189 -6.61 7.24 -7.49
CA MET A 189 -5.73 6.28 -8.17
C MET A 189 -6.10 6.18 -9.67
N ALA A 190 -6.53 7.29 -10.27
CA ALA A 190 -6.83 7.35 -11.70
C ALA A 190 -5.60 6.98 -12.54
N GLU A 191 -5.80 6.31 -13.67
CA GLU A 191 -4.78 5.89 -14.62
C GLU A 191 -3.67 5.00 -14.01
N VAL A 192 -3.87 4.35 -12.85
CA VAL A 192 -2.84 3.50 -12.22
C VAL A 192 -2.67 2.17 -12.97
N GLU A 193 -1.41 1.74 -13.13
CA GLU A 193 -1.06 0.47 -13.79
C GLU A 193 -0.86 -0.65 -12.74
N PHE A 194 -1.72 -1.67 -12.76
CA PHE A 194 -1.73 -2.82 -11.84
C PHE A 194 -1.24 -4.14 -12.46
N ASP A 195 -0.50 -4.08 -13.57
CA ASP A 195 -0.12 -5.28 -14.31
C ASP A 195 0.65 -6.30 -13.45
N GLY A 196 0.15 -7.53 -13.48
CA GLY A 196 0.64 -8.67 -12.70
C GLY A 196 0.51 -8.58 -11.18
N VAL A 197 -0.07 -7.51 -10.65
CA VAL A 197 -0.23 -7.32 -9.20
C VAL A 197 -1.26 -8.30 -8.64
N LYS A 198 -0.92 -8.94 -7.51
CA LYS A 198 -1.87 -9.70 -6.71
C LYS A 198 -2.60 -8.74 -5.77
N ILE A 199 -3.91 -8.69 -5.93
CA ILE A 199 -4.80 -7.82 -5.18
C ILE A 199 -5.74 -8.72 -4.38
N GLU A 200 -5.29 -9.11 -3.18
CA GLU A 200 -6.04 -10.01 -2.31
C GLU A 200 -6.56 -9.28 -1.08
N GLY A 201 -7.87 -9.34 -0.83
CA GLY A 201 -8.46 -8.79 0.39
C GLY A 201 -8.42 -7.25 0.50
N VAL A 202 -8.12 -6.55 -0.60
CA VAL A 202 -7.94 -5.09 -0.64
C VAL A 202 -9.29 -4.38 -0.63
N ASP A 203 -9.36 -3.27 0.10
CA ASP A 203 -10.53 -2.39 0.12
C ASP A 203 -10.29 -1.14 -0.73
N PHE A 204 -10.92 -1.09 -1.90
CA PHE A 204 -10.95 0.07 -2.79
C PHE A 204 -12.27 0.84 -2.71
N SER A 205 -13.11 0.62 -1.67
CA SER A 205 -14.44 1.25 -1.59
C SER A 205 -14.39 2.75 -1.86
N TYR A 206 -15.21 3.23 -2.79
CA TYR A 206 -15.29 4.64 -3.17
C TYR A 206 -13.98 5.26 -3.68
N ALA A 207 -12.98 4.45 -4.05
CA ALA A 207 -11.79 4.95 -4.71
C ALA A 207 -12.10 5.42 -6.13
N ASN A 208 -11.25 6.31 -6.65
CA ASN A 208 -11.22 6.63 -8.06
C ASN A 208 -10.13 5.79 -8.72
N LEU A 209 -10.54 4.84 -9.55
CA LEU A 209 -9.73 4.00 -10.43
C LEU A 209 -10.11 4.23 -11.90
N THR A 210 -10.57 5.45 -12.23
CA THR A 210 -10.88 5.83 -13.62
C THR A 210 -9.65 5.62 -14.49
N ASP A 211 -9.81 5.06 -15.69
CA ASP A 211 -8.72 4.73 -16.62
C ASP A 211 -7.64 3.78 -16.04
N ALA A 212 -7.90 3.06 -14.93
CA ALA A 212 -6.92 2.12 -14.39
C ALA A 212 -6.68 0.95 -15.35
N GLU A 213 -5.43 0.51 -15.45
CA GLU A 213 -4.98 -0.54 -16.36
C GLU A 213 -4.63 -1.81 -15.56
N PHE A 214 -5.30 -2.91 -15.91
CA PHE A 214 -5.01 -4.24 -15.43
C PHE A 214 -4.69 -5.11 -16.64
N GLU A 215 -3.42 -5.20 -17.02
CA GLU A 215 -3.00 -6.00 -18.16
C GLU A 215 -2.22 -7.24 -17.71
N CYS A 216 -2.49 -8.36 -18.38
CA CYS A 216 -1.60 -9.49 -18.39
C CYS A 216 -0.65 -9.37 -19.59
N ASP A 217 0.62 -9.07 -19.34
CA ASP A 217 1.62 -8.91 -20.42
C ASP A 217 1.82 -10.24 -21.17
N SER A 218 1.15 -10.35 -22.32
CA SER A 218 1.26 -11.49 -23.22
C SER A 218 2.52 -11.45 -24.10
N ALA A 219 3.35 -10.40 -24.03
CA ALA A 219 4.50 -10.17 -24.91
C ALA A 219 5.75 -11.01 -24.55
N GLY A 220 5.56 -12.24 -24.06
CA GLY A 220 6.61 -13.26 -23.97
C GLY A 220 7.40 -13.29 -22.66
N ARG A 221 6.96 -12.56 -21.62
CA ARG A 221 7.51 -12.70 -20.27
C ARG A 221 6.88 -13.93 -19.60
N LYS A 222 7.53 -15.08 -19.72
CA LYS A 222 7.03 -16.36 -19.18
C LYS A 222 6.81 -16.39 -17.67
N ASP A 223 7.33 -15.40 -16.94
CA ASP A 223 7.36 -15.38 -15.47
C ASP A 223 6.48 -14.26 -14.87
N VAL A 224 5.76 -13.48 -15.68
CA VAL A 224 4.82 -12.46 -15.17
C VAL A 224 3.46 -13.11 -14.99
N GLN A 225 2.97 -13.12 -13.75
CA GLN A 225 1.62 -13.59 -13.42
C GLN A 225 0.59 -12.56 -13.91
N CYS A 226 -0.63 -12.99 -14.26
CA CYS A 226 -1.70 -12.02 -14.51
C CYS A 226 -2.17 -11.38 -13.19
N PRO A 227 -2.78 -10.18 -13.25
CA PRO A 227 -3.53 -9.66 -12.13
C PRO A 227 -4.55 -10.69 -11.62
N VAL A 228 -4.59 -10.86 -10.30
CA VAL A 228 -5.62 -11.64 -9.61
C VAL A 228 -6.26 -10.73 -8.59
N LEU A 229 -7.56 -10.51 -8.74
CA LEU A 229 -8.39 -9.82 -7.77
C LEU A 229 -9.17 -10.89 -7.00
N ASP A 230 -8.81 -11.11 -5.74
CA ASP A 230 -9.52 -12.06 -4.87
C ASP A 230 -9.94 -11.37 -3.57
N GLU A 231 -11.17 -11.61 -3.12
CA GLU A 231 -11.71 -11.01 -1.90
C GLU A 231 -11.65 -9.48 -1.84
N VAL A 232 -11.74 -8.82 -2.99
CA VAL A 232 -11.60 -7.36 -3.12
C VAL A 232 -12.94 -6.68 -2.88
N CYS A 233 -12.94 -5.59 -2.11
CA CYS A 233 -14.07 -4.69 -2.01
C CYS A 233 -13.90 -3.51 -2.98
N LEU A 234 -14.76 -3.44 -3.99
CA LEU A 234 -14.82 -2.36 -4.98
C LEU A 234 -16.15 -1.59 -4.89
N GLN A 235 -16.85 -1.65 -3.75
CA GLN A 235 -18.14 -1.00 -3.57
C GLN A 235 -18.04 0.52 -3.83
N GLY A 236 -18.89 1.04 -4.71
CA GLY A 236 -18.93 2.48 -5.02
C GLY A 236 -17.68 3.02 -5.71
N THR A 237 -16.75 2.16 -6.13
CA THR A 237 -15.51 2.55 -6.83
C THR A 237 -15.85 3.09 -8.22
N ASP A 238 -15.17 4.15 -8.62
CA ASP A 238 -15.23 4.62 -10.00
C ASP A 238 -14.19 3.86 -10.83
N LEU A 239 -14.65 2.94 -11.68
CA LEU A 239 -13.84 2.17 -12.64
C LEU A 239 -14.10 2.62 -14.08
N SER A 240 -14.66 3.82 -14.27
CA SER A 240 -14.99 4.31 -15.61
C SER A 240 -13.75 4.28 -16.50
N ASP A 241 -13.90 3.83 -17.75
CA ASP A 241 -12.82 3.68 -18.74
C ASP A 241 -11.67 2.71 -18.34
N ALA A 242 -11.73 2.06 -17.17
CA ALA A 242 -10.74 1.08 -16.75
C ALA A 242 -10.68 -0.11 -17.71
N THR A 243 -9.49 -0.68 -17.89
CA THR A 243 -9.27 -1.79 -18.81
C THR A 243 -8.71 -3.00 -18.08
N PHE A 244 -9.44 -4.12 -18.15
CA PHE A 244 -9.00 -5.44 -17.73
C PHE A 244 -8.70 -6.27 -18.97
N MET A 245 -7.42 -6.49 -19.25
CA MET A 245 -6.96 -7.18 -20.46
C MET A 245 -6.16 -8.43 -20.11
N GLY A 246 -6.84 -9.57 -20.11
CA GLY A 246 -6.22 -10.89 -20.10
C GLY A 246 -5.88 -11.39 -21.52
N SER A 247 -5.46 -12.65 -21.59
CA SER A 247 -5.30 -13.38 -22.85
C SER A 247 -6.02 -14.73 -22.78
N GLU A 248 -6.23 -15.40 -23.91
CA GLU A 248 -6.90 -16.71 -23.97
C GLU A 248 -6.29 -17.75 -23.03
N ASP A 249 -4.96 -17.82 -22.97
CA ASP A 249 -4.24 -18.80 -22.14
C ASP A 249 -4.07 -18.34 -20.68
N MET A 250 -4.15 -17.03 -20.45
CA MET A 250 -3.85 -16.39 -19.18
C MET A 250 -4.89 -15.28 -18.93
N PRO A 251 -6.11 -15.65 -18.52
CA PRO A 251 -7.18 -14.70 -18.23
C PRO A 251 -6.94 -13.98 -16.90
N ILE A 252 -7.48 -12.77 -16.77
CA ILE A 252 -7.54 -12.10 -15.47
C ILE A 252 -8.61 -12.77 -14.63
N MET A 253 -8.28 -13.09 -13.38
CA MET A 253 -9.20 -13.72 -12.44
C MET A 253 -9.77 -12.67 -11.49
N ILE A 254 -11.08 -12.49 -11.51
CA ILE A 254 -11.81 -11.66 -10.54
C ILE A 254 -12.73 -12.57 -9.73
N MET A 255 -12.39 -12.75 -8.46
CA MET A 255 -13.00 -13.73 -7.58
C MET A 255 -13.41 -13.12 -6.25
N ASN A 256 -14.51 -13.60 -5.67
CA ASN A 256 -14.98 -13.20 -4.34
C ASN A 256 -15.03 -11.67 -4.16
N THR A 257 -15.39 -10.95 -5.21
CA THR A 257 -15.22 -9.50 -5.31
C THR A 257 -16.57 -8.79 -5.29
N ASP A 258 -16.65 -7.68 -4.57
CA ASP A 258 -17.87 -6.88 -4.48
C ASP A 258 -17.75 -5.60 -5.31
N LEU A 259 -18.38 -5.61 -6.48
CA LEU A 259 -18.54 -4.46 -7.39
C LEU A 259 -19.89 -3.75 -7.17
N SER A 260 -20.61 -4.01 -6.07
CA SER A 260 -21.91 -3.40 -5.85
C SER A 260 -21.79 -1.88 -5.85
N SER A 261 -22.68 -1.19 -6.54
CA SER A 261 -22.64 0.27 -6.70
C SER A 261 -21.38 0.83 -7.38
N ALA A 262 -20.47 0.00 -7.89
CA ALA A 262 -19.34 0.48 -8.68
C ALA A 262 -19.83 1.14 -9.99
N ILE A 263 -19.10 2.15 -10.45
CA ILE A 263 -19.35 2.81 -11.73
C ILE A 263 -18.48 2.11 -12.77
N LEU A 264 -19.13 1.41 -13.71
CA LEU A 264 -18.48 0.59 -14.75
C LEU A 264 -18.62 1.20 -16.15
N ALA A 265 -18.84 2.52 -16.23
CA ALA A 265 -19.08 3.19 -17.50
C ALA A 265 -17.86 3.03 -18.42
N ASP A 266 -18.06 2.47 -19.62
CA ASP A 266 -17.00 2.22 -20.60
C ASP A 266 -15.82 1.35 -20.09
N THR A 267 -16.01 0.65 -18.97
CA THR A 267 -15.05 -0.35 -18.46
C THR A 267 -14.97 -1.53 -19.42
N LYS A 268 -13.74 -1.96 -19.74
CA LYS A 268 -13.51 -3.04 -20.70
C LYS A 268 -13.02 -4.29 -20.01
N PHE A 269 -13.70 -5.41 -20.25
CA PHE A 269 -13.29 -6.73 -19.78
C PHE A 269 -12.97 -7.60 -20.99
N PHE A 270 -11.68 -7.86 -21.22
CA PHE A 270 -11.19 -8.76 -22.26
C PHE A 270 -10.55 -9.98 -21.63
N HIS A 271 -11.05 -11.18 -21.96
CA HIS A 271 -10.56 -12.44 -21.38
C HIS A 271 -10.50 -12.40 -19.84
N VAL A 272 -11.61 -12.02 -19.22
CA VAL A 272 -11.74 -11.95 -17.75
C VAL A 272 -12.64 -13.07 -17.26
N HIS A 273 -12.20 -13.76 -16.22
CA HIS A 273 -12.97 -14.81 -15.57
C HIS A 273 -13.55 -14.32 -14.26
N PHE A 274 -14.88 -14.30 -14.18
CA PHE A 274 -15.61 -13.92 -12.99
C PHE A 274 -16.03 -15.14 -12.17
N ARG A 275 -15.80 -15.12 -10.86
CA ARG A 275 -16.30 -16.12 -9.92
C ARG A 275 -16.71 -15.47 -8.62
N ASN A 276 -17.96 -15.65 -8.19
CA ASN A 276 -18.42 -15.06 -6.93
C ASN A 276 -18.24 -13.53 -6.90
N VAL A 277 -18.78 -12.86 -7.91
CA VAL A 277 -18.68 -11.41 -8.06
C VAL A 277 -20.06 -10.78 -7.95
N LEU A 278 -20.19 -9.79 -7.07
CA LEU A 278 -21.42 -9.01 -6.91
C LEU A 278 -21.37 -7.79 -7.84
N PHE A 279 -22.08 -7.82 -8.96
CA PHE A 279 -22.14 -6.69 -9.90
C PHE A 279 -23.15 -5.60 -9.47
N PRO A 280 -23.05 -4.37 -10.01
CA PRO A 280 -24.08 -3.35 -9.84
C PRO A 280 -25.47 -3.83 -10.32
N GLU A 281 -26.55 -3.41 -9.64
CA GLU A 281 -27.92 -3.85 -9.96
C GLU A 281 -28.35 -3.62 -11.42
N ASN A 282 -27.80 -2.59 -12.07
CA ASN A 282 -28.15 -2.19 -13.43
C ASN A 282 -27.13 -2.65 -14.50
N PHE A 283 -26.17 -3.50 -14.15
CA PHE A 283 -25.13 -3.95 -15.08
C PHE A 283 -25.66 -5.05 -16.00
N ASP A 284 -25.78 -4.76 -17.30
CA ASP A 284 -26.23 -5.76 -18.28
C ASP A 284 -25.04 -6.60 -18.76
N THR A 285 -24.74 -7.65 -17.99
CA THR A 285 -23.65 -8.59 -18.30
C THR A 285 -23.66 -9.15 -19.72
N ALA A 286 -24.82 -9.30 -20.38
CA ALA A 286 -24.89 -9.86 -21.73
C ALA A 286 -24.55 -8.83 -22.82
N ALA A 287 -24.74 -7.55 -22.52
CA ALA A 287 -24.44 -6.44 -23.43
C ALA A 287 -23.06 -5.82 -23.18
N GLU A 288 -22.57 -5.87 -21.94
CA GLU A 288 -21.38 -5.13 -21.48
C GLU A 288 -20.12 -6.00 -21.39
N LEU A 289 -20.23 -7.34 -21.42
CA LEU A 289 -19.09 -8.25 -21.41
C LEU A 289 -18.81 -8.85 -22.79
N ASP A 290 -17.55 -9.15 -23.09
CA ASP A 290 -17.19 -9.93 -24.28
C ASP A 290 -17.65 -11.40 -24.15
N GLU A 291 -17.74 -12.14 -25.27
CA GLU A 291 -18.21 -13.54 -25.27
C GLU A 291 -17.44 -14.45 -24.27
N PRO A 292 -16.09 -14.42 -24.21
CA PRO A 292 -15.33 -15.17 -23.21
C PRO A 292 -15.73 -14.83 -21.77
N SER A 293 -15.81 -13.54 -21.43
CA SER A 293 -16.13 -13.10 -20.06
C SER A 293 -17.58 -13.43 -19.70
N THR A 294 -18.51 -13.27 -20.65
CA THR A 294 -19.92 -13.66 -20.50
C THR A 294 -20.06 -15.15 -20.20
N SER A 295 -19.34 -16.01 -20.93
CA SER A 295 -19.39 -17.46 -20.73
C SER A 295 -18.91 -17.89 -19.34
N SER A 296 -17.87 -17.22 -18.82
CA SER A 296 -17.34 -17.45 -17.48
C SER A 296 -18.36 -17.05 -16.42
N PHE A 297 -19.03 -15.91 -16.62
CA PHE A 297 -20.05 -15.38 -15.73
C PHE A 297 -21.31 -16.28 -15.70
N GLU A 298 -21.82 -16.70 -16.85
CA GLU A 298 -22.95 -17.63 -16.91
C GLU A 298 -22.65 -18.96 -16.21
N ARG A 299 -21.40 -19.44 -16.36
CA ARG A 299 -20.93 -20.65 -15.67
C ARG A 299 -20.90 -20.43 -14.16
N ALA A 300 -20.43 -19.28 -13.69
CA ALA A 300 -20.45 -18.91 -12.28
C ALA A 300 -21.88 -18.89 -11.70
N ARG A 301 -22.83 -18.27 -12.44
CA ARG A 301 -24.25 -18.22 -12.07
C ARG A 301 -24.89 -19.62 -12.01
N LYS A 302 -24.60 -20.49 -12.98
CA LYS A 302 -25.07 -21.90 -12.97
C LYS A 302 -24.57 -22.68 -11.78
N LEU A 303 -23.38 -22.36 -11.28
CA LEU A 303 -22.76 -22.99 -10.11
C LEU A 303 -23.24 -22.37 -8.78
N GLY A 304 -24.15 -21.38 -8.82
CA GLY A 304 -24.68 -20.70 -7.64
C GLY A 304 -23.65 -19.81 -6.93
N TRP A 305 -22.56 -19.46 -7.63
CA TRP A 305 -21.50 -18.62 -7.08
C TRP A 305 -21.95 -17.17 -6.92
N ASP A 306 -23.06 -16.75 -7.49
CA ASP A 306 -23.61 -15.39 -7.39
C ASP A 306 -24.37 -15.12 -6.07
N ARG A 307 -24.58 -16.14 -5.22
CA ARG A 307 -25.53 -16.05 -4.09
C ARG A 307 -24.91 -15.86 -2.71
N ASP A 308 -23.62 -16.14 -2.57
CA ASP A 308 -22.88 -16.07 -1.31
C ASP A 308 -21.50 -15.45 -1.55
N VAL A 309 -21.47 -14.23 -2.12
CA VAL A 309 -20.24 -13.42 -2.08
C VAL A 309 -20.01 -13.11 -0.61
N GLU A 310 -19.06 -13.79 0.02
CA GLU A 310 -18.65 -13.51 1.39
C GLU A 310 -18.30 -12.03 1.47
N LYS A 311 -19.18 -11.21 2.05
CA LYS A 311 -19.13 -9.74 2.09
C LYS A 311 -17.69 -9.19 2.18
N PRO A 312 -17.01 -8.93 1.06
CA PRO A 312 -15.61 -8.51 1.03
C PRO A 312 -15.47 -7.11 1.64
N CYS A 313 -16.56 -6.34 1.53
CA CYS A 313 -16.75 -5.00 2.07
C CYS A 313 -17.18 -4.96 3.55
N ASP A 314 -17.43 -6.11 4.20
CA ASP A 314 -17.73 -6.12 5.63
C ASP A 314 -16.46 -5.88 6.44
N GLU A 315 -16.39 -4.68 7.03
CA GLU A 315 -15.22 -4.19 7.76
C GLU A 315 -14.84 -5.11 8.93
N GLU A 316 -15.80 -5.68 9.65
CA GLU A 316 -15.52 -6.57 10.79
C GLU A 316 -14.95 -7.91 10.32
N ARG A 317 -15.44 -8.43 9.19
CA ARG A 317 -14.90 -9.65 8.58
C ARG A 317 -13.51 -9.44 8.01
N ARG A 318 -13.30 -8.34 7.26
CA ARG A 318 -11.97 -7.98 6.75
C ARG A 318 -10.97 -7.83 7.89
N ARG A 319 -11.38 -7.22 9.00
CA ARG A 319 -10.57 -7.11 10.22
C ARG A 319 -10.20 -8.49 10.80
N LYS A 320 -11.16 -9.40 10.95
CA LYS A 320 -10.92 -10.78 11.43
C LYS A 320 -10.07 -11.60 10.45
N ARG A 321 -10.24 -11.38 9.15
CA ARG A 321 -9.47 -12.06 8.10
C ARG A 321 -8.02 -11.57 8.08
N ASN A 322 -7.78 -10.25 8.12
CA ASN A 322 -6.44 -9.71 8.23
C ASN A 322 -5.75 -10.23 9.51
N ALA A 323 -6.50 -10.37 10.62
CA ALA A 323 -6.02 -11.03 11.83
C ALA A 323 -5.69 -12.53 11.62
N TRP A 324 -6.44 -13.25 10.79
CA TRP A 324 -6.18 -14.64 10.43
C TRP A 324 -4.97 -14.83 9.49
N TRP A 325 -4.79 -13.95 8.48
CA TRP A 325 -3.62 -13.96 7.61
C TRP A 325 -2.33 -13.76 8.43
N ARG A 326 -2.39 -12.92 9.47
CA ARG A 326 -1.29 -12.74 10.43
C ARG A 326 -0.90 -14.05 11.12
N ASP A 327 -1.87 -14.83 11.62
CA ASP A 327 -1.61 -16.12 12.28
C ASP A 327 -1.01 -17.17 11.32
N ARG A 328 -1.49 -17.23 10.07
CA ARG A 328 -1.12 -18.28 9.12
C ARG A 328 0.26 -18.14 8.47
N PHE A 329 0.77 -16.92 8.29
CA PHE A 329 2.06 -16.66 7.61
C PHE A 329 3.24 -16.44 8.56
N GLY A 330 3.08 -16.72 9.86
CA GLY A 330 4.17 -16.64 10.83
C GLY A 330 4.63 -15.22 11.15
N LEU A 331 3.82 -14.21 10.81
CA LEU A 331 3.87 -12.88 11.40
C LEU A 331 3.21 -12.99 12.77
N GLY A 332 3.95 -13.61 13.71
CA GLY A 332 3.43 -14.26 14.91
C GLY A 332 2.30 -13.53 15.65
N GLU A 333 1.37 -14.33 16.19
CA GLU A 333 0.41 -13.89 17.21
C GLU A 333 1.12 -13.30 18.45
N PRO A 334 0.40 -12.50 19.27
CA PRO A 334 0.85 -11.93 20.52
C PRO A 334 1.93 -12.63 21.34
#